data_AF-A0A831L8D9-F1
#
_entry.id   AF-A0A831L8D9-F1
#
_cell.length_a   1.000
_cell.length_b   1.000
_cell.length_c   1.000
_cell.angle_alpha   90.00
_cell.angle_beta   90.00
_cell.angle_gamma   90.00
#
_symmetry.space_group_name_H-M   'P 1'
#
loop_
_entity.id
_entity.type
_entity.pdbx_description
1 polymer ?
#
loop_
_entity_poly.entity_id
_entity_poly.type
_entity_poly.pdbx_seq_one_letter_code
_entity_poly.pdbx_strand_id
1 'polypeptide(L)'
;ASCAANVVAHGQACALCRWGPCGDVKKLKVDVRDVEEYLEARGYKSVEVSVESLKIRVSKRLRTLDKIFLEQATRLPISEPAR
;
A
#
# COMPACT_ATOMS: atom_id res chain seq x y z
N ALA A 1 -20.01 -3.91 -4.85
CA ALA A 1 -18.72 -4.60 -4.66
C ALA A 1 -17.60 -3.59 -4.85
N SER A 2 -16.83 -3.33 -3.79
CA SER A 2 -15.83 -2.25 -3.71
C SER A 2 -14.53 -2.64 -4.44
N CYS A 3 -14.03 -1.76 -5.30
CA CYS A 3 -12.96 -2.03 -6.27
C CYS A 3 -11.69 -2.70 -5.71
N ALA A 4 -11.36 -2.47 -4.43
CA ALA A 4 -10.19 -3.08 -3.79
C ALA A 4 -10.33 -4.59 -3.55
N ALA A 5 -11.55 -5.08 -3.26
CA ALA A 5 -11.79 -6.49 -2.95
C ALA A 5 -11.56 -7.39 -4.17
N ASN A 6 -11.91 -6.92 -5.37
CA ASN A 6 -11.76 -7.69 -6.61
C ASN A 6 -10.30 -7.80 -7.06
N VAL A 7 -9.50 -6.77 -6.79
CA VAL A 7 -8.06 -6.76 -7.06
C VAL A 7 -7.33 -7.74 -6.14
N VAL A 8 -7.66 -7.73 -4.84
CA VAL A 8 -7.05 -8.64 -3.85
C VAL A 8 -7.45 -10.09 -4.08
N ALA A 9 -8.73 -10.35 -4.39
CA ALA A 9 -9.23 -11.72 -4.53
C ALA A 9 -8.89 -12.37 -5.89
N HIS A 10 -8.87 -11.59 -6.98
CA HIS A 10 -8.82 -12.14 -8.34
C HIS A 10 -7.74 -11.51 -9.23
N GLY A 11 -6.98 -10.51 -8.74
CA GLY A 11 -6.00 -9.79 -9.57
C GLY A 11 -6.64 -9.03 -10.74
N GLN A 12 -7.96 -8.81 -10.68
CA GLN A 12 -8.75 -8.23 -11.77
C GLN A 12 -9.02 -6.75 -11.53
N ALA A 13 -8.81 -5.97 -12.58
CA ALA A 13 -9.10 -4.56 -12.60
C ALA A 13 -10.60 -4.25 -12.82
N CYS A 14 -11.11 -3.18 -12.21
CA CYS A 14 -12.49 -2.72 -12.33
C CYS A 14 -12.74 -1.98 -13.66
N ALA A 15 -13.79 -2.39 -14.39
CA ALA A 15 -14.18 -1.82 -15.68
C ALA A 15 -14.74 -0.38 -15.60
N LEU A 16 -15.12 0.12 -14.42
CA LEU A 16 -15.76 1.43 -14.25
C LEU A 16 -14.76 2.59 -14.18
N CYS A 17 -13.48 2.33 -13.89
CA CYS A 17 -12.50 3.38 -13.67
C CYS A 17 -11.46 3.40 -14.80
N ARG A 18 -11.77 4.12 -15.89
CA ARG A 18 -10.76 4.58 -16.86
C ARG A 18 -9.76 5.60 -16.25
N TRP A 19 -9.92 5.93 -14.96
CA TRP A 19 -9.28 7.06 -14.27
C TRP A 19 -8.65 6.70 -12.91
N GLY A 20 -8.59 5.42 -12.51
CA GLY A 20 -8.07 5.01 -11.20
C GLY A 20 -7.20 3.75 -11.24
N PRO A 21 -6.29 3.57 -10.26
CA PRO A 21 -5.32 2.45 -10.23
C PRO A 21 -5.97 1.06 -10.10
N CYS A 22 -7.27 1.01 -9.79
CA CYS A 22 -8.06 -0.23 -9.84
C CYS A 22 -8.29 -0.76 -11.26
N GLY A 23 -7.92 -0.03 -12.31
CA GLY A 23 -8.07 -0.41 -13.72
C GLY A 23 -6.85 -1.13 -14.35
N ASP A 24 -5.68 -1.09 -13.71
CA ASP A 24 -4.46 -1.76 -14.20
C ASP A 24 -3.47 -1.97 -13.05
N VAL A 25 -3.34 -3.22 -12.58
CA VAL A 25 -2.39 -3.62 -11.55
C VAL A 25 -0.93 -3.32 -11.90
N LYS A 26 -0.59 -3.18 -13.19
CA LYS A 26 0.76 -2.76 -13.61
C LYS A 26 1.03 -1.28 -13.35
N LYS A 27 -0.01 -0.48 -13.05
CA LYS A 27 0.08 0.94 -12.66
C LYS A 27 0.07 1.13 -11.14
N LEU A 28 -0.23 0.09 -10.37
CA LEU A 28 -0.02 0.03 -8.91
C LEU A 28 1.47 -0.21 -8.62
N LYS A 29 2.33 0.67 -9.13
CA LYS A 29 3.76 0.67 -8.80
C LYS A 29 3.96 1.63 -7.64
N VAL A 30 4.06 1.06 -6.45
CA VAL A 30 4.53 1.79 -5.27
C VAL A 30 6.05 1.75 -5.30
N ASP A 31 6.69 2.91 -5.26
CA ASP A 31 8.12 2.98 -4.99
C ASP A 31 8.35 2.76 -3.49
N VAL A 32 9.23 1.82 -3.16
CA VAL A 32 9.63 1.54 -1.77
C VAL A 32 10.22 2.80 -1.13
N ARG A 33 10.99 3.57 -1.89
CA ARG A 33 11.68 4.77 -1.40
C ARG A 33 10.72 5.85 -0.96
N ASP A 34 9.58 6.02 -1.65
CA ASP A 34 8.56 7.00 -1.25
C ASP A 34 7.95 6.65 0.11
N VAL A 35 7.76 5.36 0.38
CA VAL A 35 7.24 4.87 1.66
C VAL A 35 8.28 5.04 2.76
N GLU A 36 9.55 4.73 2.47
CA GLU A 36 10.66 4.92 3.40
C GLU A 36 10.82 6.41 3.76
N GLU A 37 10.86 7.30 2.77
CA GLU A 37 11.00 8.74 2.98
C GLU A 37 9.84 9.32 3.81
N TYR A 38 8.60 8.91 3.50
CA TYR A 38 7.44 9.29 4.31
C TYR A 38 7.60 8.85 5.76
N LEU A 39 8.01 7.60 6.01
CA LEU A 39 8.17 7.08 7.36
C LEU A 39 9.33 7.77 8.11
N GLU A 40 10.43 8.06 7.44
CA GLU A 40 11.53 8.85 8.03
C GLU A 40 11.06 10.26 8.42
N ALA A 41 10.32 10.95 7.54
CA ALA A 41 9.75 12.28 7.81
C ALA A 41 8.76 12.27 8.99
N ARG A 42 8.10 11.14 9.26
CA ARG A 42 7.22 10.94 10.43
C ARG A 42 7.97 10.53 11.70
N GLY A 43 9.28 10.35 11.62
CA GLY A 43 10.17 10.06 12.74
C GLY A 43 10.39 8.57 13.02
N TYR A 44 10.00 7.68 12.10
CA TYR A 44 10.35 6.27 12.21
C TYR A 44 11.81 6.07 11.79
N LYS A 45 12.64 5.53 12.67
CA LYS A 45 14.06 5.22 12.39
C LYS A 45 14.20 3.76 11.99
N SER A 46 15.07 3.45 11.02
CA SER A 46 15.43 2.06 10.64
C SER A 46 14.20 1.19 10.36
N VAL A 47 13.36 1.62 9.41
CA VAL A 47 12.23 0.83 8.93
C VAL A 47 12.67 0.10 7.68
N GLU A 48 12.42 -1.21 7.63
CA GLU A 48 12.56 -1.98 6.41
C GLU A 48 11.20 -2.05 5.73
N VAL A 49 11.14 -1.62 4.48
CA VAL A 49 9.94 -1.64 3.66
C VAL A 49 10.15 -2.59 2.49
N SER A 50 9.18 -3.45 2.23
CA SER A 50 9.18 -4.29 1.04
C SER A 50 7.79 -4.38 0.43
N VAL A 51 7.73 -4.45 -0.89
CA VAL A 51 6.48 -4.66 -1.62
C VAL A 51 6.44 -6.11 -2.09
N GLU A 52 5.47 -6.87 -1.59
CA GLU A 52 5.25 -8.26 -1.99
C GLU A 52 3.89 -8.39 -2.65
N SER A 53 3.86 -8.71 -3.95
CA SER A 53 2.62 -8.81 -4.74
C SER A 53 1.78 -7.52 -4.71
N LEU A 54 0.79 -7.43 -3.82
CA LEU A 54 -0.14 -6.31 -3.67
C LEU A 54 -0.27 -5.89 -2.20
N LYS A 55 0.82 -5.99 -1.44
CA LYS A 55 0.89 -5.55 -0.05
C LYS A 55 2.24 -4.91 0.22
N ILE A 56 2.25 -3.93 1.10
CA ILE A 56 3.47 -3.29 1.60
C ILE A 56 3.73 -3.89 2.97
N ARG A 57 4.88 -4.53 3.15
CA ARG A 57 5.36 -4.97 4.46
C ARG A 57 6.25 -3.91 5.06
N VAL A 58 6.07 -3.71 6.35
CA VAL A 58 6.82 -2.73 7.13
C VAL A 58 7.33 -3.44 8.37
N SER A 59 8.63 -3.33 8.67
CA SER A 59 9.24 -4.03 9.81
C SER A 59 8.84 -3.47 11.18
N LYS A 60 8.22 -2.29 11.21
CA LYS A 60 7.77 -1.62 12.43
C LYS A 60 6.28 -1.41 12.45
N ARG A 61 5.77 -1.28 13.68
CA ARG A 61 4.39 -0.88 13.91
C ARG A 61 4.22 0.61 13.68
N LEU A 62 3.26 0.95 12.83
CA LEU A 62 2.91 2.32 12.50
C LEU A 62 1.80 2.82 13.43
N ARG A 63 1.77 4.13 13.61
CA ARG A 63 0.61 4.82 14.16
C ARG A 63 -0.56 4.63 13.19
N THR A 64 -1.77 4.51 13.73
CA THR A 64 -2.99 4.27 12.95
C THR A 64 -3.17 5.27 11.81
N LEU A 65 -2.91 6.56 12.05
CA LEU A 65 -3.04 7.59 11.02
C LEU A 65 -2.02 7.42 9.89
N ASP A 66 -0.78 7.06 10.20
CA ASP A 66 0.26 6.88 9.19
C ASP A 66 -0.02 5.64 8.35
N LYS A 67 -0.53 4.57 8.98
CA LYS A 67 -1.00 3.37 8.27
C LYS A 67 -2.14 3.69 7.30
N ILE A 68 -3.19 4.36 7.78
CA ILE A 68 -4.35 4.72 6.96
C ILE A 68 -3.89 5.60 5.78
N PHE A 69 -3.02 6.59 6.05
CA PHE A 69 -2.49 7.45 5.00
C PHE A 69 -1.77 6.64 3.92
N LEU A 70 -0.84 5.77 4.31
CA LEU A 70 -0.10 4.93 3.37
C LEU A 70 -1.03 4.00 2.58
N GLU A 71 -2.02 3.38 3.22
CA GLU A 71 -3.00 2.53 2.52
C GLU A 71 -3.83 3.32 1.50
N GLN A 72 -4.18 4.57 1.79
CA GLN A 72 -4.92 5.42 0.86
C GLN A 72 -4.04 5.98 -0.26
N ALA A 73 -2.82 6.39 0.04
CA ALA A 73 -1.88 6.96 -0.93
C ALA A 73 -1.38 5.89 -1.91
N THR A 74 -1.02 4.72 -1.38
CA THR A 74 -0.46 3.61 -2.17
C THR A 74 -1.52 2.70 -2.76
N ARG A 75 -2.75 2.75 -2.22
CA ARG A 75 -3.86 1.84 -2.56
C ARG A 75 -3.53 0.37 -2.28
N LEU A 76 -2.48 0.09 -1.51
CA LEU A 76 -2.08 -1.24 -1.09
C LEU A 76 -2.27 -1.39 0.43
N PRO A 77 -2.71 -2.55 0.91
CA PRO A 77 -2.76 -2.86 2.34
C PRO A 77 -1.35 -2.86 2.96
N ILE A 78 -1.28 -2.41 4.22
CA ILE A 78 -0.04 -2.35 5.00
C ILE A 78 -0.01 -3.51 6.01
N SER A 79 1.01 -4.37 5.88
CA SER A 79 1.29 -5.49 6.77
C SER A 79 2.40 -5.11 7.76
N GLU A 80 2.11 -5.27 9.04
CA GLU A 80 2.98 -4.90 10.17
C GLU A 80 3.27 -6.15 11.02
N PRO A 81 4.32 -6.15 11.88
CA PRO A 81 4.57 -7.27 12.81
C PRO A 81 3.39 -7.52 13.76
N ALA A 82 3.16 -8.81 14.09
CA ALA A 82 2.16 -9.23 15.07
C ALA A 82 2.52 -8.74 16.48
N ARG A 83 1.51 -8.63 17.35
CA ARG A 83 1.63 -8.10 18.71
C ARG A 83 2.45 -8.99 19.64
#